data_AF-A0A374VI81-F1
#
_entry.id   AF-A0A374VI81-F1
#
_cell.length_a   1.000
_cell.length_b   1.000
_cell.length_c   1.000
_cell.angle_alpha   90.00
_cell.angle_beta   90.00
_cell.angle_gamma   90.00
#
_symmetry.space_group_name_H-M   'P 1'
#
loop_
_entity.id
_entity.type
_entity.pdbx_description
1 polymer ?
#
loop_
_entity_poly.entity_id
_entity_poly.type
_entity_poly.pdbx_seq_one_letter_code
_entity_poly.pdbx_strand_id
1 'polypeptide(L)'
;MDNFSVRSERNFHNLVVKPKRMHLLDKPNCYASAMVKSSLSHQMRFTVQVLEEELCVAGDPHVLQIKLLGDDSREPSSWKLFADGVCVADESGVFARECFCEGAETFLNLCRDAVRAAELHQWSQREYELLSVARGIAMV
;
A
#
# COMPACT_ATOMS: atom_id res chain seq x y z
N MET A 1 -41.81 20.08 -41.55
CA MET A 1 -42.30 18.85 -40.89
C MET A 1 -41.09 18.00 -40.56
N ASP A 2 -40.86 17.91 -39.25
CA ASP A 2 -40.37 16.75 -38.50
C ASP A 2 -38.93 16.24 -38.72
N ASN A 3 -38.06 16.78 -37.86
CA ASN A 3 -37.07 16.10 -37.01
C ASN A 3 -37.06 14.57 -37.10
N PHE A 4 -35.88 13.96 -37.22
CA PHE A 4 -35.34 13.09 -36.18
C PHE A 4 -33.81 13.03 -36.30
N SER A 5 -33.16 13.96 -35.60
CA SER A 5 -31.79 13.78 -35.10
C SER A 5 -31.81 12.63 -34.12
N VAL A 6 -31.30 11.46 -34.52
CA VAL A 6 -30.99 10.38 -33.59
C VAL A 6 -29.47 10.37 -33.42
N ARG A 7 -29.00 11.22 -32.51
CA ARG A 7 -27.76 10.96 -31.78
C ARG A 7 -27.97 9.64 -31.04
N SER A 8 -27.43 8.56 -31.58
CA SER A 8 -27.14 7.38 -30.78
C SER A 8 -25.98 7.74 -29.86
N GLU A 9 -26.30 8.43 -28.76
CA GLU A 9 -25.46 8.50 -27.57
C GLU A 9 -25.35 7.06 -27.04
N ARG A 10 -24.38 6.34 -27.58
CA ARG A 10 -23.96 5.06 -27.02
C ARG A 10 -23.35 5.40 -25.66
N ASN A 11 -24.13 5.15 -24.61
CA ASN A 11 -23.67 5.19 -23.22
C ASN A 11 -22.53 4.18 -23.01
N PHE A 12 -21.30 4.58 -23.28
CA PHE A 12 -20.09 3.80 -23.01
C PHE A 12 -19.65 3.88 -21.53
N HIS A 13 -20.52 4.30 -20.62
CA HIS A 13 -20.21 4.42 -19.19
C HIS A 13 -20.03 3.07 -18.47
N ASN A 14 -20.22 1.94 -19.16
CA ASN A 14 -20.13 0.59 -18.57
C ASN A 14 -18.98 -0.27 -19.10
N LEU A 15 -18.05 0.31 -19.89
CA LEU A 15 -16.82 -0.38 -20.30
C LEU A 15 -15.65 -0.15 -19.33
N VAL A 16 -15.92 0.32 -18.11
CA VAL A 16 -14.91 0.28 -17.05
C VAL A 16 -14.68 -1.19 -16.72
N VAL A 17 -13.61 -1.76 -17.27
CA VAL A 17 -13.12 -3.08 -16.90
C VAL A 17 -13.02 -3.08 -15.38
N LYS A 18 -13.87 -3.89 -14.72
CA LYS A 18 -13.79 -4.05 -13.27
C LYS A 18 -12.38 -4.51 -12.97
N PRO A 19 -11.61 -3.75 -12.17
CA PRO A 19 -10.26 -4.15 -11.88
C PRO A 19 -10.24 -5.53 -11.21
N LYS A 20 -9.17 -6.29 -11.44
CA LYS A 20 -9.00 -7.60 -10.84
C LYS A 20 -9.11 -7.47 -9.31
N ARG A 21 -9.83 -8.40 -8.70
CA ARG A 21 -10.10 -8.38 -7.25
C ARG A 21 -8.80 -8.64 -6.50
N MET A 22 -8.51 -7.78 -5.52
CA MET A 22 -7.36 -7.95 -4.63
C MET A 22 -7.60 -9.03 -3.58
N HIS A 23 -6.54 -9.77 -3.27
CA HIS A 23 -6.38 -10.59 -2.09
C HIS A 23 -5.95 -9.66 -0.95
N LEU A 24 -6.81 -9.53 0.06
CA LEU A 24 -6.61 -8.60 1.17
C LEU A 24 -5.85 -9.29 2.31
N LEU A 25 -4.76 -8.68 2.75
CA LEU A 25 -4.03 -9.08 3.94
C LEU A 25 -4.86 -8.74 5.19
N ASP A 26 -5.37 -7.51 5.28
CA ASP A 26 -6.34 -7.11 6.30
C ASP A 26 -7.78 -7.44 5.84
N LYS A 27 -8.31 -8.57 6.29
CA LYS A 27 -9.65 -9.03 5.89
C LYS A 27 -10.76 -8.22 6.58
N PRO A 28 -11.78 -7.75 5.84
CA PRO A 28 -12.95 -7.12 6.43
C PRO A 28 -13.83 -8.14 7.16
N ASN A 29 -14.40 -7.70 8.29
CA ASN A 29 -15.32 -8.51 9.12
C ASN A 29 -16.79 -8.09 8.96
N CYS A 30 -17.05 -6.91 8.39
CA CYS A 30 -18.40 -6.39 8.12
C CYS A 30 -18.38 -5.40 6.93
N TYR A 31 -19.56 -4.98 6.47
CA TYR A 31 -19.70 -4.05 5.34
C TYR A 31 -18.94 -2.74 5.54
N ALA A 32 -19.05 -2.12 6.71
CA ALA A 32 -18.36 -0.87 7.02
C ALA A 32 -16.83 -1.03 6.92
N SER A 33 -16.30 -2.13 7.48
CA SER A 33 -14.87 -2.44 7.38
C SER A 33 -14.44 -2.71 5.94
N ALA A 34 -15.32 -3.29 5.10
CA ALA A 34 -15.01 -3.56 3.70
C ALA A 34 -14.82 -2.27 2.88
N MET A 35 -15.54 -1.19 3.20
CA MET A 35 -15.39 0.10 2.51
C MET A 35 -13.98 0.67 2.66
N VAL A 36 -13.39 0.54 3.86
CA VAL A 36 -12.05 1.03 4.16
C VAL A 36 -10.99 0.02 3.74
N LYS A 37 -11.12 -1.24 4.18
CA LYS A 37 -10.10 -2.27 4.01
C LYS A 37 -9.94 -2.75 2.56
N SER A 38 -10.92 -2.52 1.68
CA SER A 38 -10.77 -2.84 0.25
C SER A 38 -9.90 -1.85 -0.53
N SER A 39 -9.51 -0.73 0.08
CA SER A 39 -8.63 0.28 -0.50
C SER A 39 -7.20 -0.25 -0.67
N LEU A 40 -6.58 0.01 -1.81
CA LEU A 40 -5.17 -0.34 -2.05
C LEU A 40 -4.26 0.39 -1.05
N SER A 41 -4.48 1.69 -0.85
CA SER A 41 -3.76 2.49 0.15
C SER A 41 -3.85 1.93 1.56
N HIS A 42 -5.00 1.35 1.94
CA HIS A 42 -5.17 0.72 3.26
C HIS A 42 -4.32 -0.54 3.36
N GLN A 43 -4.45 -1.44 2.38
CA GLN A 43 -3.70 -2.70 2.37
C GLN A 43 -2.19 -2.48 2.35
N MET A 44 -1.70 -1.49 1.61
CA MET A 44 -0.29 -1.12 1.58
C MET A 44 0.22 -0.65 2.95
N ARG A 45 -0.52 0.27 3.61
CA ARG A 45 -0.14 0.74 4.96
C ARG A 45 -0.19 -0.38 5.99
N PHE A 46 -1.23 -1.20 5.95
CA PHE A 46 -1.37 -2.34 6.85
C PHE A 46 -0.24 -3.35 6.66
N THR A 47 0.14 -3.62 5.41
CA THR A 47 1.26 -4.52 5.10
C THR A 47 2.57 -4.05 5.71
N VAL A 48 2.85 -2.74 5.65
CA VAL A 48 4.06 -2.16 6.26
C VAL A 48 4.03 -2.22 7.78
N GLN A 49 2.86 -2.05 8.40
CA GLN A 49 2.69 -2.25 9.85
C GLN A 49 2.96 -3.70 10.25
N VAL A 50 2.42 -4.68 9.52
CA VAL A 50 2.67 -6.10 9.76
C VAL A 50 4.15 -6.42 9.62
N LEU A 51 4.81 -5.92 8.57
CA LEU A 51 6.23 -6.15 8.35
C LEU A 51 7.11 -5.57 9.47
N GLU A 52 6.80 -4.36 9.95
CA GLU A 52 7.55 -3.76 11.06
C GLU A 52 7.43 -4.57 12.35
N GLU A 53 6.22 -5.09 12.65
CA GLU A 53 6.01 -5.98 13.79
C GLU A 53 6.78 -7.30 13.63
N GLU A 54 6.77 -7.91 12.44
CA GLU A 54 7.55 -9.11 12.12
C GLU A 54 9.06 -8.91 12.35
N LEU A 55 9.60 -7.79 11.87
CA LEU A 55 11.02 -7.44 12.03
C LEU A 55 11.39 -7.22 13.50
N CYS A 56 10.51 -6.55 14.26
CA CYS A 56 10.67 -6.37 15.70
C CYS A 56 10.70 -7.72 16.45
N VAL A 57 9.76 -8.63 16.16
CA VAL A 57 9.70 -9.97 16.77
C VAL A 57 10.90 -10.82 16.38
N ALA A 58 11.43 -10.66 15.16
CA ALA A 58 12.62 -11.37 14.68
C ALA A 58 13.93 -10.90 15.32
N GLY A 59 13.91 -9.81 16.11
CA GLY A 59 15.11 -9.22 16.71
C GLY A 59 15.95 -8.39 15.73
N ASP A 60 15.35 -7.94 14.63
CA ASP A 60 15.97 -7.10 13.60
C ASP A 60 15.09 -5.86 13.36
N PRO A 61 14.90 -5.01 14.39
CA PRO A 61 13.87 -3.98 14.35
C PRO A 61 14.27 -2.83 13.41
N HIS A 62 13.40 -2.53 12.45
CA HIS A 62 13.50 -1.40 11.54
C HIS A 62 12.24 -0.56 11.58
N VAL A 63 12.39 0.77 11.58
CA VAL A 63 11.25 1.69 11.51
C VAL A 63 10.84 1.86 10.06
N LEU A 64 9.65 1.37 9.71
CA LEU A 64 9.15 1.41 8.36
C LEU A 64 8.19 2.58 8.13
N GLN A 65 8.20 3.12 6.92
CA GLN A 65 7.24 4.12 6.48
C GLN A 65 6.94 3.93 5.01
N ILE A 66 5.67 4.02 4.63
CA ILE A 66 5.27 4.06 3.23
C ILE A 66 4.67 5.41 2.89
N LYS A 67 5.21 6.02 1.84
CA LYS A 67 4.68 7.25 1.25
C LYS A 67 3.89 6.89 0.01
N LEU A 68 2.59 7.18 0.04
CA LEU A 68 1.69 6.98 -1.09
C LEU A 68 1.52 8.31 -1.83
N LEU A 69 1.61 8.29 -3.15
CA LEU A 69 1.61 9.46 -4.02
C LEU A 69 0.45 9.37 -5.02
N GLY A 70 -0.25 10.48 -5.25
CA GLY A 70 -1.36 10.58 -6.19
C GLY A 70 -2.58 11.27 -5.57
N ASP A 71 -3.53 11.64 -6.43
CA ASP A 71 -4.71 12.40 -6.03
C ASP A 71 -5.80 11.51 -5.41
N ASP A 72 -5.86 10.24 -5.79
CA ASP A 72 -6.80 9.28 -5.21
C ASP A 72 -6.22 8.67 -3.92
N SER A 73 -6.77 9.07 -2.79
CA SER A 73 -6.42 8.53 -1.48
C SER A 73 -6.62 7.02 -1.32
N ARG A 74 -7.46 6.39 -2.15
CA ARG A 74 -7.73 4.94 -2.13
C ARG A 74 -6.83 4.16 -3.07
N GLU A 75 -6.47 4.75 -4.19
CA GLU A 75 -5.69 4.13 -5.27
C GLU A 75 -4.49 5.03 -5.62
N PRO A 76 -3.34 4.84 -4.95
CA PRO A 76 -2.18 5.68 -5.19
C PRO A 76 -1.62 5.43 -6.59
N SER A 77 -1.07 6.47 -7.21
CA SER A 77 -0.39 6.38 -8.51
C SER A 77 1.01 5.78 -8.42
N SER A 78 1.70 6.03 -7.31
CA SER A 78 3.02 5.48 -6.99
C SER A 78 3.23 5.46 -5.48
N TRP A 79 4.29 4.78 -5.06
CA TRP A 79 4.62 4.61 -3.65
C TRP A 79 6.11 4.50 -3.43
N LYS A 80 6.55 4.89 -2.24
CA LYS A 80 7.93 4.73 -1.77
C LYS A 80 7.93 4.09 -0.40
N LEU A 81 8.71 3.03 -0.24
CA LEU A 81 8.96 2.39 1.05
C LEU A 81 10.28 2.91 1.62
N PHE A 82 10.22 3.31 2.87
CA PHE A 82 11.36 3.74 3.66
C PHE A 82 11.56 2.79 4.83
N ALA A 83 12.82 2.52 5.15
CA ALA A 83 13.26 1.84 6.34
C ALA A 83 14.37 2.68 7.00
N ASP A 84 14.16 3.05 8.25
CA ASP A 84 15.05 3.95 9.02
C ASP A 84 15.35 5.29 8.31
N GLY A 85 14.38 5.76 7.52
CA GLY A 85 14.50 6.98 6.72
C GLY A 85 15.21 6.79 5.36
N VAL A 86 15.74 5.60 5.06
CA VAL A 86 16.33 5.26 3.76
C VAL A 86 15.25 4.76 2.82
N CYS A 87 15.18 5.28 1.59
CA CYS A 87 14.27 4.79 0.56
C CYS A 87 14.77 3.44 0.04
N VAL A 88 14.04 2.35 0.32
CA VAL A 88 14.43 0.97 -0.03
C VAL A 88 13.67 0.42 -1.24
N ALA A 89 12.51 0.98 -1.57
CA ALA A 89 11.78 0.67 -2.80
C ALA A 89 10.96 1.88 -3.26
N ASP A 90 10.79 2.00 -4.58
CA ASP A 90 9.99 3.04 -5.24
C ASP A 90 9.37 2.44 -6.49
N GLU A 91 8.05 2.38 -6.54
CA GLU A 91 7.33 1.70 -7.62
C GLU A 91 5.95 2.31 -7.90
N SER A 92 5.34 1.86 -9.00
CA SER A 92 4.00 2.29 -9.39
C SER A 92 2.90 1.68 -8.51
N GLY A 93 1.78 2.39 -8.37
CA GLY A 93 0.59 1.88 -7.71
C GLY A 93 -0.10 0.77 -8.50
N VAL A 94 0.06 0.76 -9.83
CA VAL A 94 -0.37 -0.34 -10.70
C VAL A 94 0.36 -1.62 -10.31
N PHE A 95 1.69 -1.56 -10.14
CA PHE A 95 2.49 -2.69 -9.68
C PHE A 95 2.07 -3.18 -8.30
N ALA A 96 1.87 -2.28 -7.34
CA ALA A 96 1.36 -2.66 -6.01
C ALA A 96 0.02 -3.39 -6.10
N ARG A 97 -0.89 -2.92 -6.95
CA ARG A 97 -2.17 -3.58 -7.19
C ARG A 97 -1.99 -4.97 -7.77
N GLU A 98 -1.10 -5.15 -8.73
CA GLU A 98 -0.78 -6.45 -9.32
C GLU A 98 -0.31 -7.44 -8.26
N CYS A 99 0.55 -7.02 -7.33
CA CYS A 99 0.95 -7.85 -6.19
C CYS A 99 -0.27 -8.34 -5.40
N PHE A 100 -1.18 -7.45 -4.99
CA PHE A 100 -2.39 -7.86 -4.27
C PHE A 100 -3.35 -8.68 -5.13
N CYS A 101 -3.33 -8.55 -6.46
CA CYS A 101 -4.10 -9.40 -7.36
C CYS A 101 -3.48 -10.79 -7.56
N GLU A 102 -2.21 -10.96 -7.21
CA GLU A 102 -1.50 -12.25 -7.21
C GLU A 102 -1.71 -12.99 -5.89
N GLY A 103 -1.59 -12.30 -4.76
CA GLY A 103 -1.73 -12.90 -3.44
C GLY A 103 -1.76 -11.87 -2.32
N ALA A 104 -2.30 -12.27 -1.16
CA ALA A 104 -2.42 -11.37 0.01
C ALA A 104 -1.04 -10.99 0.57
N GLU A 105 -0.06 -11.87 0.43
CA GLU A 105 1.29 -11.71 0.98
C GLU A 105 2.31 -11.27 -0.09
N THR A 106 1.95 -11.19 -1.37
CA THR A 106 2.91 -10.86 -2.43
C THR A 106 3.54 -9.48 -2.21
N PHE A 107 2.74 -8.47 -1.87
CA PHE A 107 3.26 -7.14 -1.53
C PHE A 107 4.07 -7.15 -0.23
N LEU A 108 3.69 -7.97 0.76
CA LEU A 108 4.43 -8.14 2.01
C LEU A 108 5.83 -8.71 1.75
N ASN A 109 5.92 -9.77 0.94
CA ASN A 109 7.17 -10.41 0.59
C ASN A 109 8.07 -9.45 -0.20
N LEU A 110 7.51 -8.70 -1.14
CA LEU A 110 8.23 -7.63 -1.85
C LEU A 110 8.84 -6.61 -0.88
N CYS A 111 8.06 -6.08 0.05
CA CYS A 111 8.56 -5.13 1.05
C CYS A 111 9.65 -5.75 1.93
N ARG A 112 9.49 -7.02 2.34
CA ARG A 112 10.47 -7.74 3.13
C ARG A 112 11.79 -7.91 2.39
N ASP A 113 11.74 -8.28 1.11
CA ASP A 113 12.92 -8.45 0.27
C ASP A 113 13.63 -7.11 0.02
N ALA A 114 12.87 -6.02 -0.17
CA ALA A 114 13.44 -4.68 -0.32
C ALA A 114 14.19 -4.22 0.95
N VAL A 115 13.62 -4.44 2.14
CA VAL A 115 14.29 -4.10 3.41
C VAL A 115 15.57 -4.91 3.59
N ARG A 116 15.52 -6.23 3.31
CA ARG A 116 16.70 -7.11 3.41
C ARG A 116 17.80 -6.72 2.42
N ALA A 117 17.43 -6.38 1.19
CA ALA A 117 18.37 -5.99 0.15
C ALA A 117 19.05 -4.64 0.42
N ALA A 118 18.48 -3.81 1.30
CA ALA A 118 19.04 -2.50 1.64
C ALA A 118 20.24 -2.56 2.60
N GLU A 119 20.57 -3.74 3.16
CA GLU A 119 21.73 -3.96 4.05
C GLU A 119 21.88 -2.88 5.14
N LEU A 120 20.76 -2.57 5.80
CA LEU A 120 20.67 -1.46 6.75
C LEU A 120 21.45 -1.73 8.05
N HIS A 121 21.74 -0.65 8.76
CA HIS A 121 22.36 -0.73 10.07
C HIS A 121 21.44 -1.42 11.08
N GLN A 122 21.99 -2.31 11.89
CA GLN A 122 21.26 -2.94 12.99
C GLN A 122 21.20 -2.00 14.19
N TRP A 123 20.01 -1.49 14.48
CA TRP A 123 19.78 -0.61 15.61
C TRP A 123 19.69 -1.36 16.92
N SER A 124 20.17 -0.74 18.00
CA SER A 124 19.78 -1.18 19.34
C SER A 124 18.29 -0.91 19.58
N GLN A 125 17.68 -1.64 20.53
CA GLN A 125 16.28 -1.42 20.94
C GLN A 125 15.98 0.05 21.27
N ARG A 126 16.93 0.74 21.93
CA ARG A 126 16.80 2.15 22.30
C ARG A 126 16.77 3.08 21.08
N GLU A 127 17.61 2.81 20.08
CA GLU A 127 17.66 3.62 18.85
C GLU A 127 16.41 3.39 18.01
N TYR A 128 15.95 2.14 17.90
CA TYR A 128 14.68 1.81 17.27
C TYR A 128 13.51 2.56 17.93
N GLU A 129 13.42 2.55 19.26
CA GLU A 129 12.38 3.29 20.00
C GLU A 129 12.45 4.80 19.72
N LEU A 130 13.65 5.38 19.69
CA LEU A 130 13.86 6.79 19.41
C LEU A 130 13.42 7.15 17.98
N LEU A 131 13.78 6.34 17.00
CA LEU A 131 13.37 6.50 15.60
C LEU A 131 11.86 6.34 15.44
N SER A 132 11.25 5.39 16.15
CA SER A 132 9.81 5.14 16.11
C SER A 132 9.02 6.34 16.66
N VAL A 133 9.49 6.93 17.77
CA VAL A 133 8.92 8.17 18.33
C VAL A 133 9.11 9.34 17.36
N ALA A 134 10.31 9.49 16.78
CA ALA A 134 10.59 10.56 15.84
C ALA A 134 9.67 10.51 14.60
N ARG A 135 9.44 9.31 14.05
CA ARG A 135 8.45 9.08 12.98
C ARG A 135 7.04 9.50 13.41
N GLY A 136 6.63 9.14 14.61
CA GLY A 136 5.31 9.50 15.15
C GLY A 136 5.09 11.02 15.19
N ILE A 137 6.13 11.79 15.55
CA ILE A 137 6.10 13.25 15.55
C ILE A 137 6.07 13.82 14.13
N ALA A 138 6.86 13.25 13.20
CA ALA A 138 6.95 13.73 11.82
C ALA A 138 5.70 13.44 10.96
N MET A 139 4.81 12.55 11.41
CA MET A 139 3.54 12.24 10.74
C MET A 139 2.37 13.14 11.15
N VAL A 140 2.56 14.05 12.12
CA VAL A 140 1.59 15.07 12.56
C VAL A 140 1.67 16.31 11.68
#